data_AF-A0A7V9RT94-F1
#
_entry.id   AF-A0A7V9RT94-F1
#
_cell.length_a   1.000
_cell.length_b   1.000
_cell.length_c   1.000
_cell.angle_alpha   90.00
_cell.angle_beta   90.00
_cell.angle_gamma   90.00
#
_symmetry.space_group_name_H-M   'P 1'
#
loop_
_entity.id
_entity.type
_entity.pdbx_description
1 polymer ?
#
loop_
_entity_poly.entity_id
_entity_poly.type
_entity_poly.pdbx_seq_one_letter_code
_entity_poly.pdbx_strand_id
1 'polypeptide(L)'
;QQATGNRQQATGNEQQKIGKEPDISCLIIDNIGMLSRLYKYATICYVGGGFGDDGLHNILEAAVYGKPVIFGPQFEKNFEAVEMIESGGGISIKNAIDLEKLLNKLLSDDAELSNRGNAAKNYVYKNAGATEKIFDFIQKKRLLTN
;
A
#
# COMPACT_ATOMS: atom_id res chain seq x y z
N GLN A 1 -5.98 -76.59 30.36
CA GLN A 1 -5.30 -76.64 29.04
C GLN A 1 -5.74 -75.39 28.30
N GLN A 2 -5.07 -74.25 28.49
CA GLN A 2 -3.98 -73.74 27.64
C GLN A 2 -4.24 -73.92 26.13
N ALA A 3 -4.50 -72.81 25.43
CA ALA A 3 -3.92 -72.41 24.14
C ALA A 3 -4.65 -71.13 23.65
N THR A 4 -4.11 -69.93 23.91
CA THR A 4 -3.28 -69.12 22.99
C THR A 4 -4.00 -68.60 21.74
N GLY A 5 -4.08 -67.27 21.63
CA GLY A 5 -4.43 -66.59 20.37
C GLY A 5 -4.45 -65.07 20.48
N ASN A 6 -3.33 -64.46 20.08
CA ASN A 6 -3.18 -63.08 19.61
C ASN A 6 -3.14 -61.91 20.62
N ARG A 7 -1.89 -61.69 21.04
CA ARG A 7 -1.22 -60.41 21.22
C ARG A 7 -1.44 -59.51 19.97
N GLN A 8 -2.13 -58.38 20.13
CA GLN A 8 -1.89 -57.18 19.31
C GLN A 8 -1.88 -55.97 20.24
N GLN A 9 -0.72 -55.32 20.27
CA GLN A 9 -0.48 -54.05 20.91
C GLN A 9 -1.25 -52.98 20.14
N ALA A 10 -2.27 -52.41 20.76
CA ALA A 10 -2.86 -51.15 20.31
C ALA A 10 -2.04 -49.99 20.91
N THR A 11 -0.83 -49.78 20.40
CA THR A 11 -0.14 -48.50 20.49
C THR A 11 -0.15 -47.87 19.11
N GLY A 12 -1.34 -47.43 18.71
CA GLY A 12 -1.49 -46.56 17.56
C GLY A 12 -0.95 -45.19 17.93
N ASN A 13 0.23 -44.86 17.39
CA ASN A 13 0.72 -43.49 17.34
C ASN A 13 -0.29 -42.65 16.55
N GLU A 14 -1.24 -42.01 17.24
CA GLU A 14 -1.98 -40.87 16.69
C GLU A 14 -1.02 -39.68 16.63
N GLN A 15 -0.09 -39.72 15.67
CA GLN A 15 0.51 -38.50 15.18
C GLN A 15 -0.61 -37.72 14.49
N GLN A 16 -1.25 -36.81 15.23
CA GLN A 16 -2.10 -35.77 14.68
C GLN A 16 -1.31 -35.08 13.55
N LYS A 17 -1.73 -35.33 12.32
CA LYS A 17 -1.28 -34.55 11.16
C LYS A 17 -1.74 -33.13 11.42
N ILE A 18 -0.84 -32.26 11.89
CA ILE A 18 -1.05 -30.82 11.84
C ILE A 18 -1.17 -30.50 10.36
N GLY A 19 -2.41 -30.32 9.89
CA GLY A 19 -2.68 -29.94 8.51
C GLY A 19 -1.93 -28.65 8.24
N LYS A 20 -1.17 -28.61 7.14
CA LYS A 20 -0.50 -27.40 6.66
C LYS A 20 -1.55 -26.30 6.57
N GLU A 21 -1.37 -25.19 7.29
CA GLU A 21 -2.29 -24.06 7.18
C GLU A 21 -2.38 -23.61 5.71
N PRO A 22 -3.57 -23.23 5.23
CA PRO A 22 -3.74 -22.76 3.86
C PRO A 22 -2.83 -21.56 3.62
N ASP A 23 -2.17 -21.54 2.47
CA ASP A 23 -1.36 -20.40 2.03
C ASP A 23 -2.30 -19.26 1.63
N ILE A 24 -2.48 -18.28 2.52
CA ILE A 24 -3.38 -17.14 2.31
C ILE A 24 -2.59 -16.04 1.59
N SER A 25 -2.94 -15.78 0.34
CA SER A 25 -2.29 -14.76 -0.52
C SER A 25 -3.11 -13.48 -0.70
N CYS A 26 -4.36 -13.45 -0.22
CA CYS A 26 -5.27 -12.32 -0.38
C CYS A 26 -6.02 -12.01 0.92
N LEU A 27 -6.02 -10.74 1.32
CA LEU A 27 -6.74 -10.22 2.47
C LEU A 27 -7.68 -9.10 2.02
N ILE A 28 -8.98 -9.29 2.21
CA ILE A 28 -10.00 -8.28 1.93
C ILE A 28 -10.34 -7.56 3.22
N ILE A 29 -10.34 -6.23 3.18
CA ILE A 29 -10.66 -5.37 4.31
C ILE A 29 -12.01 -4.71 4.04
N ASP A 30 -13.04 -5.16 4.75
CA ASP A 30 -14.41 -4.65 4.64
C ASP A 30 -14.77 -3.77 5.83
N ASN A 31 -13.98 -2.71 6.04
CA ASN A 31 -14.33 -1.68 7.01
C ASN A 31 -13.82 -0.30 6.62
N ILE A 32 -14.46 0.71 7.22
CA ILE A 32 -14.16 2.12 6.97
C ILE A 32 -13.05 2.56 7.94
N GLY A 33 -12.08 3.31 7.41
CA GLY A 33 -11.08 4.02 8.22
C GLY A 33 -9.79 3.26 8.51
N MET A 34 -9.62 2.01 8.05
CA MET A 34 -8.37 1.28 8.24
C MET A 34 -7.30 1.53 7.17
N LEU A 35 -7.68 2.02 5.98
CA LEU A 35 -6.79 2.15 4.82
C LEU A 35 -5.49 2.89 5.14
N SER A 36 -5.58 4.05 5.80
CA SER A 36 -4.42 4.86 6.16
C SER A 36 -3.43 4.12 7.07
N ARG A 37 -3.87 3.17 7.90
CA ARG A 37 -2.99 2.34 8.74
C ARG A 37 -2.39 1.18 7.96
N LEU A 38 -3.10 0.66 6.96
CA LEU A 38 -2.66 -0.46 6.14
C LEU A 38 -1.50 -0.06 5.22
N TYR A 39 -1.51 1.16 4.69
CA TYR A 39 -0.41 1.66 3.86
C TYR A 39 0.96 1.59 4.54
N LYS A 40 1.02 1.70 5.87
CA LYS A 40 2.25 1.54 6.64
C LYS A 40 2.93 0.18 6.38
N TYR A 41 2.14 -0.87 6.25
CA TYR A 41 2.60 -2.25 6.10
C TYR A 41 2.83 -2.66 4.64
N ALA A 42 2.34 -1.88 3.68
CA ALA A 42 2.54 -2.17 2.26
C ALA A 42 4.01 -2.02 1.85
N THR A 43 4.43 -2.80 0.85
CA THR A 43 5.71 -2.61 0.16
C THR A 43 5.54 -1.64 -1.02
N ILE A 44 4.45 -1.81 -1.77
CA ILE A 44 4.06 -1.01 -2.93
C ILE A 44 2.56 -0.73 -2.81
N CYS A 45 2.11 0.46 -3.20
CA CYS A 45 0.71 0.85 -3.13
C CYS A 45 0.15 1.09 -4.52
N TYR A 46 -0.93 0.40 -4.88
CA TYR A 46 -1.78 0.78 -6.00
C TYR A 46 -3.00 1.56 -5.48
N VAL A 47 -3.27 2.73 -6.06
CA VAL A 47 -4.41 3.59 -5.71
C VAL A 47 -5.41 3.59 -6.86
N GLY A 48 -6.66 3.22 -6.55
CA GLY A 48 -7.75 3.10 -7.52
C GLY A 48 -8.32 4.43 -8.01
N GLY A 49 -9.32 4.35 -8.88
CA GLY A 49 -9.98 5.50 -9.52
C GLY A 49 -9.34 5.92 -10.85
N GLY A 50 -8.03 5.69 -11.02
CA GLY A 50 -7.29 6.12 -12.22
C GLY A 50 -7.59 5.36 -13.53
N PHE A 51 -8.54 4.42 -13.55
CA PHE A 51 -8.99 3.74 -14.77
C PHE A 51 -10.42 4.10 -15.19
N GLY A 52 -11.16 4.83 -14.35
CA GLY A 52 -12.52 5.25 -14.61
C GLY A 52 -12.66 6.77 -14.65
N ASP A 53 -13.90 7.23 -14.73
CA ASP A 53 -14.22 8.67 -14.81
C ASP A 53 -14.36 9.33 -13.42
N ASP A 54 -14.41 8.53 -12.36
CA ASP A 54 -14.63 8.96 -10.97
C ASP A 54 -13.44 9.74 -10.38
N GLY A 55 -12.29 9.74 -11.08
CA GLY A 55 -11.07 10.42 -10.67
C GLY A 55 -10.23 9.60 -9.69
N LEU A 56 -8.95 9.98 -9.58
CA LEU A 56 -7.98 9.28 -8.75
C LEU A 56 -8.24 9.53 -7.26
N HIS A 57 -8.23 8.46 -6.46
CA HIS A 57 -8.32 8.55 -5.00
C HIS A 57 -7.07 9.16 -4.37
N ASN A 58 -7.13 9.48 -3.08
CA ASN A 58 -6.08 10.21 -2.36
C ASN A 58 -4.75 9.44 -2.30
N ILE A 59 -3.81 9.80 -3.18
CA ILE A 59 -2.47 9.21 -3.25
C ILE A 59 -1.54 9.63 -2.09
N LEU A 60 -1.85 10.73 -1.40
CA LEU A 60 -1.00 11.27 -0.33
C LEU A 60 -0.98 10.35 0.90
N GLU A 61 -2.07 9.62 1.14
CA GLU A 61 -2.17 8.66 2.25
C GLU A 61 -1.19 7.50 2.11
N ALA A 62 -0.88 7.07 0.88
CA ALA A 62 0.14 6.07 0.62
C ALA A 62 1.55 6.70 0.66
N ALA A 63 1.70 7.86 0.02
CA ALA A 63 2.99 8.53 -0.15
C ALA A 63 3.64 8.94 1.19
N VAL A 64 2.85 9.34 2.19
CA VAL A 64 3.39 9.75 3.51
C VAL A 64 4.17 8.64 4.21
N TYR A 65 3.84 7.37 3.94
CA TYR A 65 4.56 6.21 4.47
C TYR A 65 5.79 5.82 3.65
N GLY A 66 6.14 6.60 2.63
CA GLY A 66 7.27 6.36 1.74
C GLY A 66 7.13 5.10 0.91
N LYS A 67 5.93 4.85 0.40
CA LYS A 67 5.64 3.74 -0.50
C LYS A 67 5.58 4.26 -1.93
N PRO A 68 6.16 3.56 -2.92
CA PRO A 68 5.90 3.87 -4.32
C PRO A 68 4.40 3.82 -4.58
N VAL A 69 3.88 4.85 -5.26
CA VAL A 69 2.45 4.97 -5.52
C VAL A 69 2.17 4.76 -7.00
N ILE A 70 1.40 3.72 -7.29
CA ILE A 70 0.99 3.34 -8.64
C ILE A 70 -0.49 3.68 -8.83
N PHE A 71 -0.85 4.18 -9.99
CA PHE A 71 -2.25 4.47 -10.35
C PHE A 71 -2.49 4.31 -11.86
N GLY A 72 -3.75 4.32 -12.25
CA GLY A 72 -4.14 4.19 -13.66
C GLY A 72 -3.81 5.42 -14.51
N PRO A 73 -4.15 5.41 -15.81
CA PRO A 73 -3.77 6.46 -16.76
C PRO A 73 -4.60 7.74 -16.63
N GLN A 74 -5.76 7.72 -15.98
CA GLN A 74 -6.63 8.87 -15.77
C GLN A 74 -6.27 9.55 -14.44
N PHE A 75 -5.30 10.46 -14.46
CA PHE A 75 -4.79 11.14 -13.24
C PHE A 75 -4.57 12.64 -13.44
N GLU A 76 -4.72 13.17 -14.65
CA GLU A 76 -4.34 14.52 -15.04
C GLU A 76 -5.18 15.60 -14.34
N LYS A 77 -6.37 15.22 -13.84
CA LYS A 77 -7.22 16.09 -13.02
C LYS A 77 -6.71 16.22 -11.57
N ASN A 78 -5.77 15.37 -11.16
CA ASN A 78 -5.18 15.35 -9.82
C ASN A 78 -3.77 15.92 -9.89
N PHE A 79 -3.63 17.20 -9.53
CA PHE A 79 -2.36 17.92 -9.60
C PHE A 79 -1.25 17.21 -8.80
N GLU A 80 -1.61 16.63 -7.65
CA GLU A 80 -0.66 15.88 -6.82
C GLU A 80 -0.08 14.66 -7.54
N ALA A 81 -0.86 14.01 -8.40
CA ALA A 81 -0.40 12.85 -9.16
C ALA A 81 0.61 13.23 -10.23
N VAL A 82 0.37 14.36 -10.90
CA VAL A 82 1.28 14.94 -11.91
C VAL A 82 2.62 15.27 -11.23
N GLU A 83 2.60 16.05 -10.15
CA GLU A 83 3.83 16.43 -9.45
C GLU A 83 4.54 15.22 -8.79
N MET A 84 3.78 14.23 -8.34
CA MET A 84 4.36 13.02 -7.74
C MET A 84 5.07 12.16 -8.80
N ILE A 85 4.57 12.13 -10.04
CA ILE A 85 5.30 11.53 -11.18
C ILE A 85 6.58 12.32 -11.47
N GLU A 86 6.50 13.65 -11.54
CA GLU A 86 7.66 14.51 -11.81
C GLU A 86 8.76 14.38 -10.76
N SER A 87 8.38 14.22 -9.49
CA SER A 87 9.33 13.96 -8.40
C SER A 87 9.87 12.52 -8.37
N GLY A 88 9.33 11.61 -9.18
CA GLY A 88 9.74 10.21 -9.28
C GLY A 88 9.08 9.26 -8.29
N GLY A 89 8.16 9.74 -7.44
CA GLY A 89 7.45 8.92 -6.46
C GLY A 89 6.22 8.19 -7.01
N GLY A 90 5.59 8.76 -8.05
CA GLY A 90 4.37 8.27 -8.67
C GLY A 90 4.66 7.52 -9.98
N ILE A 91 3.87 6.50 -10.27
CA ILE A 91 3.90 5.78 -11.55
C ILE A 91 2.48 5.61 -12.09
N SER A 92 2.24 6.09 -13.31
CA SER A 92 1.02 5.76 -14.04
C SER A 92 1.24 4.54 -14.94
N ILE A 93 0.30 3.59 -14.91
CA ILE A 93 0.29 2.39 -15.75
C ILE A 93 -0.97 2.35 -16.62
N LYS A 94 -0.91 1.70 -17.78
CA LYS A 94 -2.04 1.69 -18.74
C LYS A 94 -2.88 0.41 -18.68
N ASN A 95 -2.37 -0.66 -18.09
CA ASN A 95 -3.03 -1.96 -18.06
C ASN A 95 -2.32 -2.91 -17.06
N ALA A 96 -2.90 -4.10 -16.88
CA ALA A 96 -2.38 -5.13 -15.98
C ALA A 96 -0.98 -5.65 -16.36
N ILE A 97 -0.65 -5.70 -17.65
CA ILE A 97 0.67 -6.17 -18.12
C ILE A 97 1.76 -5.18 -17.73
N ASP A 98 1.49 -3.88 -17.86
CA ASP A 98 2.40 -2.82 -17.41
C ASP A 98 2.58 -2.86 -15.89
N LEU A 99 1.49 -3.10 -15.16
CA LEU A 99 1.55 -3.26 -13.71
C LEU A 99 2.41 -4.46 -13.31
N GLU A 100 2.22 -5.62 -13.91
CA GLU A 100 3.02 -6.83 -13.62
C GLU A 100 4.51 -6.59 -13.86
N LYS A 101 4.87 -6.01 -15.01
CA LYS A 101 6.27 -5.67 -15.33
C LYS A 101 6.87 -4.70 -14.31
N LEU A 102 6.10 -3.68 -13.94
CA LEU A 102 6.52 -2.68 -12.96
C LEU A 102 6.73 -3.32 -11.58
N LEU A 103 5.79 -4.14 -11.11
CA LEU A 103 5.89 -4.84 -9.83
C LEU A 103 7.10 -5.76 -9.81
N ASN A 104 7.32 -6.56 -10.85
CA ASN A 104 8.50 -7.42 -10.96
C ASN A 104 9.80 -6.61 -10.90
N LYS A 105 9.87 -5.48 -11.61
CA LYS A 105 11.03 -4.57 -11.55
C LYS A 105 11.26 -4.08 -10.12
N LEU A 106 10.24 -3.49 -9.50
CA LEU A 106 10.34 -2.90 -8.17
C LEU A 106 10.66 -3.93 -7.07
N LEU A 107 10.14 -5.15 -7.18
CA LEU A 107 10.41 -6.23 -6.23
C LEU A 107 11.80 -6.88 -6.45
N SER A 108 12.42 -6.66 -7.61
CA SER A 108 13.78 -7.15 -7.91
C SER A 108 14.89 -6.12 -7.67
N ASP A 109 14.53 -4.86 -7.44
CA ASP A 109 15.46 -3.74 -7.32
C ASP A 109 15.11 -2.89 -6.09
N ASP A 110 15.70 -3.25 -4.95
CA ASP A 110 15.51 -2.58 -3.66
C ASP A 110 15.91 -1.09 -3.71
N ALA A 111 16.89 -0.74 -4.54
CA ALA A 111 17.35 0.64 -4.67
C ALA A 111 16.29 1.49 -5.39
N GLU A 112 15.77 1.03 -6.52
CA GLU A 112 14.66 1.69 -7.22
C GLU A 112 13.41 1.78 -6.33
N LEU A 113 13.06 0.70 -5.63
CA LEU A 113 11.93 0.67 -4.69
C LEU A 113 12.07 1.75 -3.61
N SER A 114 13.23 1.80 -2.96
CA SER A 114 13.54 2.77 -1.91
C SER A 114 13.57 4.20 -2.45
N ASN A 115 14.20 4.43 -3.60
CA ASN A 115 14.30 5.74 -4.22
C ASN A 115 12.91 6.31 -4.53
N ARG A 116 12.01 5.52 -5.11
CA ARG A 116 10.64 5.93 -5.39
C ARG A 116 9.82 6.16 -4.14
N GLY A 117 9.94 5.28 -3.15
CA GLY A 117 9.30 5.46 -1.85
C GLY A 117 9.74 6.77 -1.17
N ASN A 118 11.03 7.05 -1.18
CA ASN A 118 11.59 8.30 -0.63
C ASN A 118 11.14 9.53 -1.42
N ALA A 119 11.09 9.45 -2.75
CA ALA A 119 10.57 10.53 -3.58
C ALA A 119 9.10 10.84 -3.26
N ALA A 120 8.24 9.82 -3.16
CA ALA A 120 6.84 9.98 -2.77
C ALA A 120 6.71 10.62 -1.39
N LYS A 121 7.49 10.14 -0.41
CA LYS A 121 7.55 10.71 0.93
C LYS A 121 7.94 12.18 0.90
N ASN A 122 9.07 12.47 0.26
CA ASN A 122 9.64 13.81 0.20
C ASN A 122 8.69 14.81 -0.47
N TYR A 123 7.95 14.38 -1.49
CA TYR A 123 6.90 15.18 -2.12
C TYR A 123 5.84 15.63 -1.09
N VAL A 124 5.34 14.72 -0.26
CA VAL A 124 4.37 15.05 0.80
C VAL A 124 4.97 16.02 1.82
N TYR A 125 6.17 15.73 2.33
CA TYR A 125 6.79 16.56 3.37
C TYR A 125 7.19 17.95 2.87
N LYS A 126 7.60 18.08 1.61
CA LYS A 126 7.91 19.38 0.99
C LYS A 126 6.68 20.28 0.88
N ASN A 127 5.51 19.68 0.67
CA ASN A 127 4.24 20.38 0.50
C ASN A 127 3.43 20.51 1.80
N ALA A 128 3.97 20.04 2.93
CA ALA A 128 3.35 20.20 4.24
C ALA A 128 3.39 21.66 4.76
N GLY A 129 2.71 21.91 5.89
CA GLY A 129 2.72 23.21 6.58
C GLY A 129 1.77 24.26 6.01
N ALA A 130 0.78 23.86 5.19
CA ALA A 130 -0.22 24.78 4.64
C ALA A 130 -1.01 25.52 5.74
N THR A 131 -1.35 24.83 6.83
CA THR A 131 -2.09 25.42 7.97
C THR A 131 -1.33 26.60 8.58
N GLU A 132 -0.04 26.43 8.87
CA GLU A 132 0.80 27.49 9.43
C GLU A 132 0.91 28.68 8.47
N LYS A 133 1.15 28.42 7.18
CA LYS A 133 1.21 29.46 6.14
C LYS A 133 -0.09 30.27 6.05
N ILE A 134 -1.24 29.61 6.10
CA ILE A 134 -2.55 30.26 6.06
C ILE A 134 -2.80 31.05 7.34
N PHE A 135 -2.48 30.47 8.51
CA PHE A 135 -2.64 31.14 9.80
C PHE A 135 -1.79 32.42 9.88
N ASP A 136 -0.53 32.34 9.48
CA ASP A 136 0.37 33.48 9.38
C ASP A 136 -0.16 34.56 8.43
N PHE A 137 -0.70 34.15 7.28
CA PHE A 137 -1.31 35.07 6.33
C PHE A 137 -2.50 35.82 6.95
N ILE A 138 -3.42 35.10 7.60
CA ILE A 138 -4.61 35.68 8.26
C ILE A 138 -4.19 36.64 9.38
N GLN A 139 -3.23 36.25 10.24
CA GLN A 139 -2.72 37.11 11.30
C GLN A 139 -2.05 38.37 10.77
N LYS A 140 -1.15 38.25 9.78
CA LYS A 140 -0.47 39.40 9.14
C LYS A 140 -1.46 40.36 8.48
N LYS A 141 -2.58 39.86 7.96
CA LYS A 141 -3.63 40.65 7.32
C LYS A 141 -4.70 41.18 8.28
N ARG A 142 -4.53 41.02 9.60
CA ARG A 142 -5.42 41.56 10.66
C ARG A 142 -6.91 41.24 10.49
N LEU A 143 -7.26 40.13 9.87
CA LEU A 143 -8.68 39.71 9.76
C LEU A 143 -9.28 39.29 11.11
N LEU A 144 -8.47 39.20 12.18
CA LEU A 144 -8.85 38.74 13.52
C LEU A 144 -8.52 39.73 14.65
N THR A 145 -8.17 40.98 14.35
CA THR A 145 -8.01 42.03 15.37
C THR A 145 -8.69 43.32 14.91
N ASN A 146 -9.99 43.39 15.17
CA ASN A 146 -10.67 44.57 15.72
C ASN A 146 -11.29 44.14 17.05
#